data_AF-A0A2N6EF74-F1
#
_entry.id   AF-A0A2N6EF74-F1
#
_cell.length_a   1.000
_cell.length_b   1.000
_cell.length_c   1.000
_cell.angle_alpha   90.00
_cell.angle_beta   90.00
_cell.angle_gamma   90.00
#
_symmetry.space_group_name_H-M   'P 1'
#
loop_
_entity.id
_entity.type
_entity.pdbx_description
1 polymer ?
#
loop_
_entity_poly.entity_id
_entity_poly.type
_entity_poly.pdbx_seq_one_letter_code
_entity_poly.pdbx_strand_id
1 'polypeptide(L)'
;MNGFNTQDVGLAREVQQLLFPKGSPLCTWCCMGVKNRMAQGLGGDYFEFITLPDGCQVVFIGDVTGHGLHASLVMALLYGFIHEATSRKCDPLHTVTEVNRFLQTFAKRSDKYDHYFTTTLFCSIIDPRTLSMHYVNAGHVAPMVRRGKSITYLAPTAQPLGFFDEPELGVKSFNFEKGDRLILYTDGITETFDDQGHIFGHGRLEKVLLAHEGDHEKFLEDLFEEIQTFSAIDPPEDDCTAIVIDLHGPFTNA
;
A
#
# COMPACT_ATOMS: atom_id res chain seq x y z
N MET A 1 31.64 16.91 -5.02
CA MET A 1 30.51 16.14 -5.57
C MET A 1 29.37 17.12 -5.70
N ASN A 2 29.08 17.57 -6.93
CA ASN A 2 28.04 18.55 -7.20
C ASN A 2 26.70 17.93 -6.83
N GLY A 3 26.01 18.55 -5.87
CA GLY A 3 24.67 18.14 -5.46
C GLY A 3 23.76 18.10 -6.68
N PHE A 4 22.94 17.05 -6.77
CA PHE A 4 21.79 17.04 -7.68
C PHE A 4 21.08 18.40 -7.56
N ASN A 5 20.84 19.05 -8.70
CA ASN A 5 20.20 20.35 -8.73
C ASN A 5 18.85 20.22 -8.02
N THR A 6 18.61 21.02 -6.98
CA THR A 6 17.37 20.97 -6.18
C THR A 6 16.13 21.12 -7.07
N GLN A 7 16.29 21.76 -8.24
CA GLN A 7 15.26 21.85 -9.29
C GLN A 7 14.92 20.51 -9.93
N ASP A 8 15.91 19.65 -10.22
CA ASP A 8 15.69 18.35 -10.86
C ASP A 8 14.96 17.39 -9.92
N VAL A 9 15.33 17.41 -8.63
CA VAL A 9 14.63 16.65 -7.58
C VAL A 9 13.21 17.18 -7.40
N GLY A 10 13.03 18.51 -7.40
CA GLY A 10 11.71 19.14 -7.37
C GLY A 10 10.82 18.70 -8.53
N LEU A 11 11.34 18.70 -9.76
CA LEU A 11 10.61 18.22 -10.93
C LEU A 11 10.28 16.72 -10.84
N ALA A 12 11.21 15.89 -10.34
CA ALA A 12 10.97 14.47 -10.15
C ALA A 12 9.82 14.20 -9.17
N ARG A 13 9.68 15.00 -8.10
CA ARG A 13 8.52 14.95 -7.18
C ARG A 13 7.22 15.18 -7.93
N GLU A 14 7.14 16.31 -8.64
CA GLU A 14 5.92 16.68 -9.39
C GLU A 14 5.55 15.61 -10.42
N VAL A 15 6.54 15.01 -11.10
CA VAL A 15 6.30 13.93 -12.06
C VAL A 15 5.83 12.65 -11.38
N GLN A 16 6.43 12.25 -10.26
CA GLN A 16 6.02 11.05 -9.53
C GLN A 16 4.58 11.18 -9.00
N GLN A 17 4.19 12.38 -8.55
CA GLN A 17 2.82 12.66 -8.08
C GLN A 17 1.76 12.45 -9.18
N LEU A 18 2.13 12.54 -10.47
CA LEU A 18 1.21 12.25 -11.58
C LEU A 18 0.92 10.75 -11.76
N LEU A 19 1.73 9.87 -11.15
CA LEU A 19 1.51 8.43 -11.20
C LEU A 19 0.37 8.00 -10.27
N PHE A 20 0.19 8.69 -9.14
CA PHE A 20 -0.82 8.28 -8.17
C PHE A 20 -2.25 8.66 -8.61
N PRO A 21 -3.26 7.89 -8.18
CA PRO A 21 -4.66 8.24 -8.36
C PRO A 21 -4.98 9.63 -7.81
N LYS A 22 -5.67 10.45 -8.61
CA LYS A 22 -6.16 11.78 -8.17
C LYS A 22 -7.37 11.70 -7.23
N GLY A 23 -7.91 10.51 -7.03
CA GLY A 23 -9.03 10.23 -6.16
C GLY A 23 -9.31 8.74 -6.13
N SER A 24 -10.03 8.32 -5.09
CA SER A 24 -10.47 6.95 -4.93
C SER A 24 -11.58 6.59 -5.92
N PRO A 25 -11.73 5.32 -6.32
CA PRO A 25 -12.85 4.88 -7.14
C PRO A 25 -14.18 5.06 -6.41
N LEU A 26 -15.18 5.56 -7.12
CA LEU A 26 -16.55 5.66 -6.60
C LEU A 26 -17.24 4.30 -6.73
N CYS A 27 -17.53 3.69 -5.58
CA CYS A 27 -18.19 2.39 -5.48
C CYS A 27 -19.51 2.52 -4.70
N THR A 28 -20.50 1.67 -5.01
CA THR A 28 -21.76 1.63 -4.25
C THR A 28 -21.72 0.66 -3.06
N TRP A 29 -20.81 -0.32 -3.10
CA TRP A 29 -20.65 -1.38 -2.10
C TRP A 29 -19.62 -1.03 -1.01
N CYS A 30 -18.82 0.02 -1.23
CA CYS A 30 -17.83 0.52 -0.28
C CYS A 30 -17.46 1.98 -0.52
N CYS A 31 -16.82 2.59 0.47
CA CYS A 31 -16.08 3.84 0.32
C CYS A 31 -14.58 3.58 0.48
N MET A 32 -13.75 4.23 -0.34
CA MET A 32 -12.29 4.04 -0.34
C MET A 32 -11.60 5.38 -0.14
N GLY A 33 -10.59 5.41 0.71
CA GLY A 33 -9.75 6.58 0.94
C GLY A 33 -8.28 6.19 0.91
N VAL A 34 -7.42 7.13 0.51
CA VAL A 34 -5.98 7.00 0.63
C VAL A 34 -5.38 8.30 1.12
N LYS A 35 -4.37 8.19 1.99
CA LYS A 35 -3.54 9.32 2.40
C LYS A 35 -2.09 8.86 2.41
N ASN A 36 -1.23 9.66 1.79
CA ASN A 36 0.20 9.42 1.66
C ASN A 36 0.95 10.68 2.04
N ARG A 37 1.95 10.54 2.91
CA ARG A 37 2.87 11.62 3.33
C ARG A 37 4.30 11.11 3.14
N MET A 38 4.91 11.52 2.05
CA MET A 38 6.28 11.12 1.71
C MET A 38 7.32 11.90 2.51
N ALA A 39 8.39 11.23 2.95
CA ALA A 39 9.48 11.82 3.72
C ALA A 39 10.19 12.95 2.94
N GLN A 40 10.40 12.75 1.63
CA GLN A 40 11.12 13.69 0.78
C GLN A 40 10.27 14.22 -0.38
N GLY A 41 8.93 14.13 -0.30
CA GLY A 41 8.01 14.50 -1.39
C GLY A 41 8.09 13.60 -2.63
N LEU A 42 9.00 12.62 -2.62
CA LEU A 42 9.12 11.52 -3.56
C LEU A 42 9.60 10.28 -2.79
N GLY A 43 9.10 9.12 -3.16
CA GLY A 43 9.12 7.97 -2.25
C GLY A 43 9.14 6.59 -2.90
N GLY A 44 9.35 5.57 -2.07
CA GLY A 44 9.29 4.15 -2.43
C GLY A 44 7.88 3.57 -2.37
N ASP A 45 7.00 4.18 -1.57
CA ASP A 45 5.61 3.75 -1.40
C ASP A 45 4.85 3.76 -2.73
N TYR A 46 4.20 2.63 -3.01
CA TYR A 46 3.30 2.41 -4.15
C TYR A 46 1.89 2.12 -3.64
N PHE A 47 0.88 2.69 -4.29
CA PHE A 47 -0.50 2.29 -4.11
C PHE A 47 -1.31 2.54 -5.39
N GLU A 48 -2.34 1.74 -5.61
CA GLU A 48 -3.20 1.87 -6.81
C GLU A 48 -4.56 1.22 -6.59
N PHE A 49 -5.59 1.78 -7.24
CA PHE A 49 -6.94 1.23 -7.31
C PHE A 49 -7.32 0.99 -8.77
N ILE A 50 -7.60 -0.26 -9.13
CA ILE A 50 -8.03 -0.60 -10.50
C ILE A 50 -9.41 -1.24 -10.47
N THR A 51 -10.39 -0.54 -11.04
CA THR A 51 -11.73 -1.10 -11.28
C THR A 51 -11.71 -1.89 -12.59
N LEU A 52 -11.91 -3.21 -12.49
CA LEU A 52 -11.94 -4.10 -13.66
C LEU A 52 -13.27 -3.99 -14.43
N PRO A 53 -13.33 -4.42 -15.71
CA PRO A 53 -14.55 -4.37 -16.51
C PRO A 53 -15.74 -5.16 -15.94
N ASP A 54 -15.48 -6.16 -15.08
CA ASP A 54 -16.51 -6.96 -14.41
C ASP A 54 -16.95 -6.37 -13.05
N GLY A 55 -16.43 -5.20 -12.69
CA GLY A 55 -16.72 -4.49 -11.45
C GLY A 55 -15.89 -4.92 -10.24
N CYS A 56 -15.05 -5.96 -10.38
CA CYS A 56 -14.10 -6.30 -9.33
C CYS A 56 -13.10 -5.16 -9.09
N GLN A 57 -12.75 -4.95 -7.83
CA GLN A 57 -11.83 -3.88 -7.44
C GLN A 57 -10.50 -4.47 -7.02
N VAL A 58 -9.45 -4.07 -7.71
CA VAL A 58 -8.07 -4.42 -7.38
C VAL A 58 -7.48 -3.31 -6.52
N VAL A 59 -6.75 -3.69 -5.48
CA VAL A 59 -6.05 -2.78 -4.58
C VAL A 59 -4.61 -3.22 -4.46
N PHE A 60 -3.70 -2.27 -4.65
CA PHE A 60 -2.29 -2.45 -4.39
C PHE A 60 -1.82 -1.50 -3.30
N ILE A 61 -0.95 -2.00 -2.44
CA ILE A 61 -0.05 -1.17 -1.63
C ILE A 61 1.29 -1.90 -1.51
N GLY A 62 2.39 -1.18 -1.58
CA GLY A 62 3.71 -1.76 -1.46
C GLY A 62 4.74 -0.71 -1.10
N ASP A 63 5.91 -1.18 -0.72
CA ASP A 63 7.03 -0.34 -0.37
C ASP A 63 8.30 -0.91 -1.02
N VAL A 64 9.04 -0.03 -1.69
CA VAL A 64 10.31 -0.35 -2.34
C VAL A 64 11.42 -0.11 -1.34
N THR A 65 12.34 -1.05 -1.21
CA THR A 65 13.43 -0.94 -0.23
C THR A 65 14.23 0.35 -0.37
N GLY A 66 14.32 1.08 0.74
CA GLY A 66 14.97 2.39 0.82
C GLY A 66 13.99 3.53 0.53
N HIS A 67 14.46 4.78 0.60
CA HIS A 67 13.59 5.94 0.41
C HIS A 67 14.22 7.00 -0.52
N GLY A 68 13.40 7.95 -0.97
CA GLY A 68 13.84 9.05 -1.83
C GLY A 68 14.09 8.63 -3.29
N LEU A 69 15.10 9.23 -3.94
CA LEU A 69 15.20 9.24 -5.41
C LEU A 69 15.42 7.88 -6.08
N HIS A 70 16.14 6.96 -5.43
CA HIS A 70 16.37 5.64 -6.02
C HIS A 70 15.11 4.77 -5.90
N ALA A 71 14.45 4.79 -4.74
CA ALA A 71 13.22 4.05 -4.49
C ALA A 71 12.09 4.54 -5.42
N SER A 72 11.98 5.85 -5.66
CA SER A 72 10.99 6.42 -6.58
C SER A 72 11.15 5.97 -8.03
N LEU A 73 12.38 5.71 -8.49
CA LEU A 73 12.63 5.18 -9.83
C LEU A 73 12.10 3.75 -9.96
N VAL A 74 12.38 2.90 -8.97
CA VAL A 74 11.92 1.50 -8.96
C VAL A 74 10.40 1.46 -8.77
N MET A 75 9.84 2.31 -7.91
CA MET A 75 8.40 2.51 -7.76
C MET A 75 7.75 2.88 -9.10
N ALA A 76 8.31 3.84 -9.85
CA ALA A 76 7.77 4.23 -11.16
C ALA A 76 7.85 3.10 -12.21
N LEU A 77 8.88 2.27 -12.17
CA LEU A 77 8.98 1.07 -13.01
C LEU A 77 7.88 0.05 -12.66
N LEU A 78 7.67 -0.19 -11.36
CA LEU A 78 6.61 -1.07 -10.86
C LEU A 78 5.22 -0.55 -11.23
N TYR A 79 4.99 0.76 -11.09
CA TYR A 79 3.75 1.41 -11.50
C TYR A 79 3.40 1.07 -12.95
N GLY A 80 4.33 1.34 -13.88
CA GLY A 80 4.11 1.08 -15.31
C GLY A 80 3.84 -0.39 -15.61
N PHE A 81 4.62 -1.28 -15.00
CA PHE A 81 4.49 -2.73 -15.19
C PHE A 81 3.16 -3.27 -14.64
N ILE A 82 2.81 -2.93 -13.39
CA ILE A 82 1.58 -3.40 -12.74
C ILE A 82 0.36 -2.85 -13.47
N HIS A 83 0.37 -1.56 -13.83
CA HIS A 83 -0.72 -0.93 -14.55
C HIS A 83 -0.99 -1.62 -15.89
N GLU A 84 0.07 -1.93 -16.66
CA GLU A 84 -0.07 -2.69 -17.92
C GLU A 84 -0.65 -4.09 -17.65
N ALA A 85 -0.02 -4.84 -16.73
CA ALA A 85 -0.34 -6.24 -16.46
C ALA A 85 -1.77 -6.46 -15.95
N THR A 86 -2.35 -5.47 -15.25
CA THR A 86 -3.62 -5.65 -14.52
C THR A 86 -4.81 -4.84 -15.04
N SER A 87 -4.60 -4.00 -16.05
CA SER A 87 -5.63 -3.11 -16.62
C SER A 87 -6.91 -3.80 -17.14
N ARG A 88 -6.88 -5.11 -17.45
CA ARG A 88 -8.02 -5.85 -18.03
C ARG A 88 -8.54 -6.99 -17.18
N LYS A 89 -7.65 -7.62 -16.43
CA LYS A 89 -7.92 -8.77 -15.55
C LYS A 89 -6.82 -8.79 -14.52
N CYS A 90 -7.16 -9.15 -13.29
CA CYS A 90 -6.17 -9.40 -12.25
C CYS A 90 -6.38 -10.80 -11.66
N ASP A 91 -5.29 -11.53 -11.56
CA ASP A 91 -5.15 -12.69 -10.68
C ASP A 91 -3.99 -12.33 -9.74
N PRO A 92 -4.24 -12.10 -8.44
CA PRO A 92 -3.21 -11.61 -7.52
C PRO A 92 -1.95 -12.46 -7.49
N LEU A 93 -2.08 -13.79 -7.58
CA LEU A 93 -0.94 -14.70 -7.56
C LEU A 93 -0.13 -14.58 -8.85
N HIS A 94 -0.80 -14.56 -10.00
CA HIS A 94 -0.14 -14.37 -11.28
C HIS A 94 0.56 -13.00 -11.35
N THR A 95 -0.15 -11.92 -10.99
CA THR A 95 0.40 -10.56 -11.00
C THR A 95 1.66 -10.46 -10.14
N VAL A 96 1.61 -10.92 -8.89
CA VAL A 96 2.76 -10.87 -7.98
C VAL A 96 3.93 -11.72 -8.50
N THR A 97 3.63 -12.88 -9.12
CA THR A 97 4.66 -13.71 -9.76
C THR A 97 5.36 -12.97 -10.89
N GLU A 98 4.61 -12.28 -11.75
CA GLU A 98 5.18 -11.51 -12.85
C GLU A 98 5.97 -10.29 -12.36
N VAL A 99 5.51 -9.61 -11.30
CA VAL A 99 6.27 -8.53 -10.66
C VAL A 99 7.61 -9.04 -10.12
N ASN A 100 7.63 -10.19 -9.45
CA ASN A 100 8.89 -10.78 -8.98
C ASN A 100 9.86 -11.05 -10.14
N ARG A 101 9.37 -11.67 -11.22
CA ARG A 101 10.18 -11.97 -12.41
C ARG A 101 10.74 -10.71 -13.03
N PHE A 102 9.92 -9.66 -13.14
CA PHE A 102 10.32 -8.37 -13.67
C PHE A 102 11.46 -7.75 -12.86
N LEU A 103 11.32 -7.66 -11.54
CA LEU A 103 12.35 -7.12 -10.64
C LEU A 103 13.65 -7.95 -10.70
N GLN A 104 13.53 -9.28 -10.73
CA GLN A 104 14.68 -10.18 -10.85
C GLN A 104 15.50 -9.95 -12.13
N THR A 105 14.89 -9.45 -13.22
CA THR A 105 15.66 -9.10 -14.43
C THR A 105 16.65 -7.95 -14.22
N PHE A 106 16.41 -7.10 -13.22
CA PHE A 106 17.28 -5.99 -12.85
C PHE A 106 18.22 -6.37 -11.71
N ALA A 107 17.71 -7.05 -10.67
CA ALA A 107 18.52 -7.49 -9.53
C ALA A 107 19.75 -8.31 -9.98
N LYS A 108 19.55 -9.24 -10.94
CA LYS A 108 20.62 -10.10 -11.48
C LYS A 108 21.70 -9.38 -12.28
N ARG A 109 21.56 -8.07 -12.53
CA ARG A 109 22.56 -7.27 -13.25
C ARG A 109 23.70 -6.82 -12.35
N SER A 110 23.54 -6.89 -11.03
CA SER A 110 24.60 -6.50 -10.10
C SER A 110 24.40 -7.07 -8.69
N ASP A 111 25.31 -7.93 -8.25
CA ASP A 111 25.36 -8.43 -6.86
C ASP A 111 25.60 -7.33 -5.81
N LYS A 112 26.00 -6.13 -6.23
CA LYS A 112 26.23 -4.99 -5.34
C LYS A 112 24.97 -4.16 -5.12
N TYR A 113 24.06 -4.15 -6.09
CA TYR A 113 22.92 -3.22 -6.16
C TYR A 113 21.57 -3.95 -6.33
N ASP A 114 21.57 -5.27 -6.22
CA ASP A 114 20.41 -6.16 -6.29
C ASP A 114 19.30 -5.80 -5.30
N HIS A 115 19.68 -5.53 -4.05
CA HIS A 115 18.78 -5.16 -2.96
C HIS A 115 18.01 -3.85 -3.19
N TYR A 116 18.40 -3.01 -4.16
CA TYR A 116 17.59 -1.83 -4.53
C TYR A 116 16.38 -2.19 -5.41
N PHE A 117 16.30 -3.41 -5.91
CA PHE A 117 15.16 -3.92 -6.68
C PHE A 117 14.27 -4.85 -5.85
N THR A 118 14.30 -4.72 -4.52
CA THR A 118 13.43 -5.46 -3.62
C THR A 118 12.23 -4.62 -3.19
N THR A 119 11.08 -5.27 -3.02
CA THR A 119 9.85 -4.58 -2.62
C THR A 119 8.95 -5.50 -1.81
N THR A 120 8.24 -4.93 -0.85
CA THR A 120 7.08 -5.57 -0.25
C THR A 120 5.83 -5.17 -1.05
N LEU A 121 4.88 -6.09 -1.22
CA LEU A 121 3.67 -5.80 -1.99
C LEU A 121 2.47 -6.57 -1.45
N PHE A 122 1.39 -5.86 -1.18
CA PHE A 122 0.06 -6.41 -1.03
C PHE A 122 -0.73 -6.19 -2.33
N CYS A 123 -1.23 -7.27 -2.90
CA CYS A 123 -2.12 -7.24 -4.07
C CYS A 123 -3.41 -7.98 -3.70
N SER A 124 -4.55 -7.34 -3.88
CA SER A 124 -5.85 -8.00 -3.72
C SER A 124 -6.82 -7.68 -4.84
N ILE A 125 -7.78 -8.57 -5.02
CA ILE A 125 -8.98 -8.37 -5.82
C ILE A 125 -10.20 -8.64 -4.94
N ILE A 126 -11.14 -7.70 -4.92
CA ILE A 126 -12.38 -7.76 -4.16
C ILE A 126 -13.56 -7.88 -5.13
N ASP A 127 -14.36 -8.93 -4.97
CA ASP A 127 -15.60 -9.11 -5.72
C ASP A 127 -16.76 -8.41 -5.00
N PRO A 128 -17.33 -7.34 -5.58
CA PRO A 128 -18.39 -6.56 -4.93
C PRO A 128 -19.70 -7.33 -4.77
N ARG A 129 -19.91 -8.42 -5.52
CA ARG A 129 -21.13 -9.23 -5.48
C ARG A 129 -21.14 -10.15 -4.26
N THR A 130 -19.97 -10.62 -3.84
CA THR A 130 -19.82 -11.59 -2.75
C THR A 130 -19.14 -10.99 -1.51
N LEU A 131 -18.52 -9.82 -1.65
CA LEU A 131 -17.60 -9.24 -0.66
C LEU A 131 -16.46 -10.19 -0.27
N SER A 132 -16.07 -11.06 -1.20
CA SER A 132 -14.91 -11.93 -1.04
C SER A 132 -13.69 -11.26 -1.65
N MET A 133 -12.57 -11.34 -0.94
CA MET A 133 -11.28 -10.88 -1.40
C MET A 133 -10.33 -12.04 -1.55
N HIS A 134 -9.60 -12.08 -2.66
CA HIS A 134 -8.40 -12.88 -2.83
C HIS A 134 -7.20 -11.96 -2.76
N TYR A 135 -6.17 -12.34 -2.00
CA TYR A 135 -4.99 -11.51 -1.83
C TYR A 135 -3.70 -12.33 -1.78
N VAL A 136 -2.62 -11.65 -2.15
CA VAL A 136 -1.24 -12.06 -1.90
C VAL A 136 -0.59 -10.93 -1.11
N ASN A 137 -0.03 -11.27 0.03
CA ASN A 137 0.81 -10.38 0.82
C ASN A 137 2.26 -10.86 0.72
N ALA A 138 3.04 -10.23 -0.16
CA ALA A 138 4.45 -10.51 -0.44
C ALA A 138 5.36 -9.74 0.50
N GLY A 139 5.36 -10.15 1.77
CA GLY A 139 6.19 -9.58 2.82
C GLY A 139 5.82 -8.16 3.27
N HIS A 140 4.68 -7.63 2.83
CA HIS A 140 4.18 -6.33 3.26
C HIS A 140 3.63 -6.39 4.68
N VAL A 141 3.67 -5.26 5.40
CA VAL A 141 3.08 -5.18 6.73
C VAL A 141 1.60 -5.58 6.68
N ALA A 142 1.18 -6.41 7.64
CA ALA A 142 -0.09 -7.11 7.56
C ALA A 142 -1.28 -6.14 7.67
N PRO A 143 -2.12 -6.01 6.62
CA PRO A 143 -3.32 -5.17 6.71
C PRO A 143 -4.26 -5.64 7.83
N MET A 144 -5.03 -4.72 8.39
CA MET A 144 -5.98 -5.00 9.46
C MET A 144 -7.42 -4.91 8.96
N VAL A 145 -8.24 -5.89 9.31
CA VAL A 145 -9.69 -5.83 9.14
C VAL A 145 -10.35 -5.66 10.49
N ARG A 146 -11.07 -4.56 10.67
CA ARG A 146 -11.89 -4.29 11.84
C ARG A 146 -13.32 -4.80 11.59
N ARG A 147 -13.78 -5.71 12.44
CA ARG A 147 -15.18 -6.16 12.53
C ARG A 147 -15.72 -5.89 13.92
N GLY A 148 -16.61 -4.90 14.06
CA GLY A 148 -17.08 -4.44 15.36
C GLY A 148 -15.91 -4.02 16.27
N LYS A 149 -15.69 -4.76 17.36
CA LYS A 149 -14.58 -4.54 18.30
C LYS A 149 -13.40 -5.49 18.13
N SER A 150 -13.38 -6.25 17.05
CA SER A 150 -12.31 -7.22 16.75
C SER A 150 -11.46 -6.76 15.58
N ILE A 151 -10.18 -7.09 15.62
CA ILE A 151 -9.22 -6.85 14.54
C ILE A 151 -8.69 -8.21 14.07
N THR A 152 -8.66 -8.41 12.75
CA THR A 152 -8.03 -9.56 12.10
C THR A 152 -6.90 -9.08 11.21
N TYR A 153 -5.72 -9.68 11.36
CA TYR A 153 -4.56 -9.39 10.53
C TYR A 153 -4.53 -10.27 9.27
N LEU A 154 -4.29 -9.66 8.12
CA LEU A 154 -4.08 -10.35 6.85
C LEU A 154 -2.59 -10.68 6.67
N ALA A 155 -2.18 -11.76 7.33
CA ALA A 155 -0.79 -12.17 7.41
C ALA A 155 -0.13 -12.38 6.03
N PRO A 156 1.19 -12.18 5.92
CA PRO A 156 1.96 -12.53 4.73
C PRO A 156 1.65 -13.92 4.19
N THR A 157 1.55 -14.02 2.88
CA THR A 157 1.33 -15.27 2.14
C THR A 157 2.50 -15.57 1.20
N ALA A 158 3.45 -14.64 1.11
CA ALA A 158 4.59 -14.69 0.24
C ALA A 158 5.78 -13.95 0.86
N GLN A 159 6.98 -14.27 0.39
CA GLN A 159 8.20 -13.50 0.71
C GLN A 159 8.26 -12.18 -0.08
N PRO A 160 9.06 -11.18 0.36
CA PRO A 160 9.33 -9.98 -0.42
C PRO A 160 9.83 -10.29 -1.83
N LEU A 161 9.46 -9.44 -2.78
CA LEU A 161 9.74 -9.61 -4.20
C LEU A 161 11.13 -9.08 -4.55
N GLY A 162 11.74 -9.63 -5.61
CA GLY A 162 13.04 -9.19 -6.12
C GLY A 162 14.25 -9.66 -5.32
N PHE A 163 14.05 -10.25 -4.13
CA PHE A 163 15.13 -10.78 -3.30
C PHE A 163 15.39 -12.28 -3.57
N PHE A 164 14.32 -13.08 -3.62
CA PHE A 164 14.41 -14.52 -3.87
C PHE A 164 14.16 -14.83 -5.35
N ASP A 165 14.94 -15.74 -5.92
CA ASP A 165 14.78 -16.20 -7.30
C ASP A 165 13.41 -16.87 -7.52
N GLU A 166 13.02 -17.72 -6.57
CA GLU A 166 11.76 -18.47 -6.55
C GLU A 166 11.12 -18.28 -5.17
N PRO A 167 10.47 -17.13 -4.90
CA PRO A 167 9.81 -16.91 -3.63
C PRO A 167 8.64 -17.91 -3.48
N GLU A 168 8.42 -18.39 -2.26
CA GLU A 168 7.18 -19.08 -1.95
C GLU A 168 6.03 -18.08 -2.07
N LEU A 169 5.10 -18.33 -2.99
CA LEU A 169 3.93 -17.48 -3.22
C LEU A 169 2.65 -18.23 -2.91
N GLY A 170 1.83 -17.66 -2.02
CA GLY A 170 0.51 -18.17 -1.67
C GLY A 170 -0.57 -17.12 -1.86
N VAL A 171 -1.78 -17.59 -2.18
CA VAL A 171 -3.00 -16.78 -2.18
C VAL A 171 -3.86 -17.16 -0.98
N LYS A 172 -4.45 -16.17 -0.32
CA LYS A 172 -5.48 -16.38 0.71
C LYS A 172 -6.75 -15.66 0.33
N SER A 173 -7.84 -16.07 0.97
CA SER A 173 -9.14 -15.42 0.84
C SER A 173 -9.59 -14.84 2.16
N PHE A 174 -10.36 -13.75 2.10
CA PHE A 174 -11.06 -13.17 3.23
C PHE A 174 -12.48 -12.80 2.80
N ASN A 175 -13.47 -13.09 3.65
CA ASN A 175 -14.86 -12.72 3.39
C ASN A 175 -15.27 -11.57 4.31
N PHE A 176 -15.58 -10.43 3.71
CA PHE A 176 -16.05 -9.27 4.45
C PHE A 176 -17.53 -9.37 4.77
N GLU A 177 -17.91 -8.66 5.82
CA GLU A 177 -19.29 -8.37 6.18
C GLU A 177 -19.57 -6.88 6.03
N LYS A 178 -20.86 -6.53 5.95
CA LYS A 178 -21.28 -5.12 6.01
C LYS A 178 -20.81 -4.51 7.34
N GLY A 179 -20.18 -3.35 7.26
CA GLY A 179 -19.63 -2.62 8.40
C GLY A 179 -18.17 -2.95 8.72
N ASP A 180 -17.56 -3.92 8.02
CA ASP A 180 -16.13 -4.15 8.10
C ASP A 180 -15.37 -2.92 7.57
N ARG A 181 -14.22 -2.64 8.19
CA ARG A 181 -13.24 -1.66 7.70
C ARG A 181 -11.92 -2.38 7.47
N LEU A 182 -11.41 -2.35 6.24
CA LEU A 182 -10.05 -2.77 5.92
C LEU A 182 -9.15 -1.54 5.96
N ILE A 183 -8.02 -1.62 6.67
CA ILE A 183 -6.92 -0.67 6.55
C ILE A 183 -5.69 -1.41 6.03
N LEU A 184 -5.10 -0.87 4.96
CA LEU A 184 -3.77 -1.22 4.48
C LEU A 184 -2.86 -0.02 4.76
N TYR A 185 -1.61 -0.27 5.11
CA TYR A 185 -0.69 0.78 5.51
C TYR A 185 0.74 0.35 5.24
N THR A 186 1.67 1.30 5.13
CA THR A 186 3.11 1.03 5.08
C THR A 186 3.72 1.10 6.48
N ASP A 187 4.88 0.48 6.65
CA ASP A 187 5.59 0.42 7.93
C ASP A 187 5.99 1.80 8.45
N GLY A 188 6.20 2.81 7.59
CA GLY A 188 6.43 4.20 8.00
C GLY A 188 5.38 4.75 8.98
N ILE A 189 4.14 4.24 8.96
CA ILE A 189 3.13 4.55 9.99
C ILE A 189 3.46 3.91 11.33
N THR A 190 3.73 2.61 11.33
CA THR A 190 4.00 1.86 12.57
C THR A 190 5.38 2.14 13.13
N GLU A 191 6.36 2.48 12.30
CA GLU A 191 7.76 2.76 12.63
C GLU A 191 8.04 4.27 12.80
N THR A 192 7.00 5.09 12.94
CA THR A 192 7.17 6.48 13.39
C THR A 192 7.64 6.52 14.84
N PHE A 193 8.62 7.38 15.15
CA PHE A 193 9.17 7.56 16.51
C PHE A 193 8.77 8.90 17.15
N ASP A 194 8.57 8.90 18.47
CA ASP A 194 8.45 10.12 19.28
C ASP A 194 9.81 10.70 19.69
N ASP A 195 9.80 11.79 20.47
CA ASP A 195 11.00 12.51 20.93
C ASP A 195 11.88 11.70 21.90
N GLN A 196 11.32 10.63 22.46
CA GLN A 196 11.98 9.70 23.38
C GLN A 196 12.40 8.40 22.69
N GLY A 197 12.15 8.28 21.38
CA GLY A 197 12.47 7.09 20.59
C GLY A 197 11.49 5.93 20.79
N HIS A 198 10.29 6.18 21.31
CA HIS A 198 9.23 5.17 21.32
C HIS A 198 8.57 5.09 19.95
N ILE A 199 8.33 3.86 19.50
CA ILE A 199 7.63 3.56 18.25
C ILE A 199 6.12 3.75 18.39
N PHE A 200 5.45 4.27 17.34
CA PHE A 200 3.99 4.40 17.27
C PHE A 200 3.33 3.03 17.42
N GLY A 201 3.77 2.10 16.58
CA GLY A 201 3.49 0.67 16.66
C GLY A 201 2.04 0.28 16.38
N HIS A 202 1.86 -1.02 16.19
CA HIS A 202 0.56 -1.64 15.91
C HIS A 202 -0.48 -1.34 17.00
N GLY A 203 -0.09 -1.36 18.28
CA GLY A 203 -1.03 -1.16 19.38
C GLY A 203 -1.67 0.23 19.43
N ARG A 204 -1.03 1.29 18.92
CA ARG A 204 -1.68 2.61 18.78
C ARG A 204 -2.60 2.62 17.56
N LEU A 205 -2.14 2.08 16.44
CA LEU A 205 -2.96 1.97 15.23
C LEU A 205 -4.27 1.19 15.48
N GLU A 206 -4.19 0.07 16.20
CA GLU A 206 -5.38 -0.70 16.62
C GLU A 206 -6.34 0.13 17.47
N LYS A 207 -5.82 0.94 18.41
CA LYS A 207 -6.66 1.81 19.25
C LYS A 207 -7.39 2.86 18.43
N VAL A 208 -6.69 3.50 17.49
CA VAL A 208 -7.31 4.47 16.57
C VAL A 208 -8.39 3.77 15.74
N LEU A 209 -8.08 2.60 15.18
CA LEU A 209 -9.02 1.81 14.37
C LEU A 209 -10.27 1.36 15.16
N LEU A 210 -10.13 0.99 16.42
CA LEU A 210 -11.25 0.55 17.27
C LEU A 210 -12.09 1.70 17.84
N ALA A 211 -11.47 2.85 18.09
CA ALA A 211 -12.16 4.02 18.68
C ALA A 211 -12.91 4.85 17.63
N HIS A 212 -12.56 4.72 16.35
CA HIS A 212 -13.11 5.57 15.31
C HIS A 212 -14.51 5.12 14.85
N GLU A 213 -15.46 6.06 14.87
CA GLU A 213 -16.84 5.88 14.40
C GLU A 213 -17.19 6.74 13.18
N GLY A 214 -16.26 7.61 12.73
CA GLY A 214 -16.44 8.43 11.54
C GLY A 214 -16.26 7.65 10.25
N ASP A 215 -16.53 8.30 9.12
CA ASP A 215 -16.30 7.71 7.80
C ASP A 215 -14.80 7.56 7.48
N HIS A 216 -14.52 6.88 6.36
CA HIS A 216 -13.20 6.66 5.82
C HIS A 216 -12.31 7.92 5.68
N GLU A 217 -12.86 9.06 5.27
CA GLU A 217 -12.07 10.30 5.13
C GLU A 217 -11.68 10.85 6.49
N LYS A 218 -12.66 10.97 7.41
CA LYS A 218 -12.39 11.43 8.76
C LYS A 218 -11.44 10.51 9.51
N PHE A 219 -11.51 9.20 9.25
CA PHE A 219 -10.57 8.23 9.80
C PHE A 219 -9.13 8.49 9.36
N LEU A 220 -8.90 8.73 8.07
CA LEU A 220 -7.56 9.03 7.56
C LEU A 220 -7.04 10.39 8.05
N GLU A 221 -7.92 11.38 8.20
CA GLU A 221 -7.57 12.65 8.84
C GLU A 221 -7.08 12.43 10.26
N ASP A 222 -7.91 11.81 11.10
CA ASP A 222 -7.62 11.60 12.52
C ASP A 222 -6.38 10.72 12.73
N LEU A 223 -6.20 9.68 11.90
CA LEU A 223 -5.02 8.82 11.95
C LEU A 223 -3.73 9.62 11.69
N PHE A 224 -3.72 10.45 10.64
CA PHE A 224 -2.53 11.22 10.30
C PHE A 224 -2.30 12.41 11.24
N GLU A 225 -3.36 12.98 11.83
CA GLU A 225 -3.23 13.96 12.92
C GLU A 225 -2.63 13.32 14.18
N GLU A 226 -3.04 12.11 14.54
CA GLU A 226 -2.47 11.36 15.66
C GLU A 226 -1.00 11.00 15.41
N ILE A 227 -0.64 10.56 14.19
CA ILE A 227 0.76 10.31 13.80
C ILE A 227 1.58 11.60 13.87
N GLN A 228 1.04 12.72 13.37
CA GLN A 228 1.72 14.02 13.42
C GLN A 228 1.90 14.53 14.86
N THR A 229 0.90 14.32 15.71
CA THR A 229 0.96 14.71 17.14
C THR A 229 1.95 13.84 17.91
N PHE A 230 2.06 12.56 17.53
CA PHE A 230 3.00 11.62 18.14
C PHE A 230 4.45 11.84 17.68
N SER A 231 4.64 12.12 16.39
CA SER A 231 5.97 12.31 15.81
C SER A 231 6.66 13.55 16.34
N ALA A 232 7.96 13.44 16.63
CA ALA A 232 8.81 14.59 16.93
C ALA A 232 9.36 15.28 15.68
N ILE A 233 9.15 14.69 14.49
CA ILE A 233 9.81 15.08 13.23
C ILE A 233 8.76 15.32 12.13
N ASP A 234 8.94 16.43 11.42
CA ASP A 234 8.18 16.80 10.22
C ASP A 234 9.15 17.41 9.18
N PRO A 235 9.28 16.86 7.96
CA PRO A 235 8.59 15.69 7.37
C PRO A 235 8.90 14.35 8.07
N PRO A 236 8.15 13.25 7.79
CA PRO A 236 8.42 11.96 8.42
C PRO A 236 9.76 11.41 7.93
N GLU A 237 10.36 10.49 8.68
CA GLU A 237 11.65 9.88 8.31
C GLU A 237 11.50 8.88 7.15
N ASP A 238 10.34 8.22 7.08
CA ASP A 238 9.96 7.29 6.02
C ASP A 238 8.59 7.64 5.43
N ASP A 239 8.26 7.08 4.27
CA ASP A 239 7.00 7.30 3.60
C ASP A 239 5.84 6.69 4.40
N CYS A 240 4.80 7.49 4.66
CA CYS A 240 3.64 7.05 5.42
C CYS A 240 2.42 6.97 4.50
N THR A 241 1.98 5.77 4.16
CA THR A 241 0.78 5.54 3.34
C THR A 241 -0.26 4.75 4.12
N ALA A 242 -1.53 5.15 4.02
CA ALA A 242 -2.67 4.35 4.44
C ALA A 242 -3.79 4.38 3.39
N ILE A 243 -4.35 3.20 3.14
CA ILE A 243 -5.59 3.00 2.40
C ILE A 243 -6.64 2.50 3.40
N VAL A 244 -7.84 3.06 3.34
CA VAL A 244 -9.00 2.56 4.10
C VAL A 244 -10.13 2.21 3.15
N ILE A 245 -10.82 1.11 3.44
CA ILE A 245 -12.00 0.65 2.71
C ILE A 245 -13.11 0.34 3.72
N ASP A 246 -14.21 1.09 3.64
CA ASP A 246 -15.41 0.91 4.44
C ASP A 246 -16.45 0.10 3.66
N LEU A 247 -16.78 -1.10 4.13
CA LEU A 247 -17.68 -2.03 3.43
C LEU A 247 -19.14 -1.74 3.80
N HIS A 248 -19.97 -1.39 2.81
CA HIS A 248 -21.38 -1.01 3.02
C HIS A 248 -22.38 -2.15 2.77
N GLY A 249 -21.91 -3.27 2.21
CA GLY A 249 -22.73 -4.41 1.80
C GLY A 249 -22.50 -4.75 0.34
N PRO A 250 -22.94 -5.94 -0.12
CA PRO A 250 -22.74 -6.36 -1.50
C PRO A 250 -23.46 -5.42 -2.47
N PHE A 251 -22.94 -5.34 -3.69
CA PHE A 251 -23.58 -4.61 -4.77
C PHE A 251 -24.99 -5.14 -5.03
N THR A 252 -26.01 -4.32 -4.77
CA THR A 252 -27.39 -4.59 -5.17
C THR A 252 -27.67 -3.85 -6.48
N ASN A 253 -28.01 -4.58 -7.55
CA ASN A 253 -28.60 -3.97 -8.74
C ASN A 253 -29.86 -3.20 -8.30
N ALA A 254 -29.83 -1.87 -8.32
CA ALA A 254 -31.02 -1.03 -8.27
C ALA A 254 -31.61 -0.92 -9.68
#